data_AF-D8T933-F1
#
_entry.id   AF-D8T933-F1
#
_cell.length_a   1.000
_cell.length_b   1.000
_cell.length_c   1.000
_cell.angle_alpha   90.00
_cell.angle_beta   90.00
_cell.angle_gamma   90.00
#
_symmetry.space_group_name_H-M   'P 1'
#
loop_
_entity.id
_entity.type
_entity.pdbx_description
1 polymer ?
#
loop_
_entity_poly.entity_id
_entity_poly.type
_entity_poly.pdbx_seq_one_letter_code
_entity_poly.pdbx_strand_id
1 'polypeptide(L)'
;LNALGNISHINIVKLYGFCADASHRLLVYELMPNGSLDRWIFSDNKNKLDWKRYGMVLLELIGGRKNLDCSKMESPLSWYFPAWAMSEIRKGNTMQVVDPNVKDSADTPLLVFLSNL
;
A
#
# COMPACT_ATOMS: atom_id res chain seq x y z
N LEU A 1 16.55 -17.44 5.66
CA LEU A 1 15.35 -17.34 6.52
C LEU A 1 15.34 -16.08 7.39
N ASN A 2 16.48 -15.65 7.98
CA ASN A 2 16.58 -14.39 8.73
C ASN A 2 16.13 -13.13 7.97
N ALA A 3 16.22 -13.12 6.64
CA ALA A 3 15.80 -12.00 5.81
C ALA A 3 14.28 -11.69 5.92
N LEU A 4 13.44 -12.71 6.08
CA LEU A 4 11.97 -12.53 6.09
C LEU A 4 11.45 -11.91 7.40
N GLY A 5 12.11 -12.18 8.53
CA GLY A 5 11.72 -11.62 9.83
C GLY A 5 12.09 -10.15 10.01
N ASN A 6 12.99 -9.63 9.18
CA ASN A 6 13.50 -8.25 9.30
C ASN A 6 12.86 -7.27 8.30
N ILE A 7 11.93 -7.74 7.47
CA ILE A 7 11.19 -6.87 6.55
C ILE A 7 10.16 -6.09 7.37
N SER A 8 10.35 -4.79 7.48
CA SER A 8 9.44 -3.86 8.13
C SER A 8 9.06 -2.77 7.14
N HIS A 9 7.87 -2.88 6.56
CA HIS A 9 7.31 -1.88 5.66
C HIS A 9 5.86 -1.61 6.04
N ILE A 10 5.39 -0.38 5.81
CA ILE A 10 4.08 0.08 6.27
C ILE A 10 2.91 -0.67 5.64
N ASN A 11 3.12 -1.26 4.47
CA ASN A 11 2.13 -2.07 3.73
C ASN A 11 2.42 -3.57 3.76
N ILE A 12 3.36 -4.03 4.60
CA ILE A 12 3.67 -5.45 4.77
C ILE A 12 3.33 -5.83 6.21
N VAL A 13 2.52 -6.88 6.36
CA VAL A 13 2.16 -7.39 7.69
C VAL A 13 3.42 -7.84 8.43
N LYS A 14 3.50 -7.50 9.73
CA LYS A 14 4.66 -7.86 10.53
C LYS A 14 4.73 -9.37 10.72
N LEU A 15 5.85 -9.97 10.31
CA LEU A 15 6.15 -11.37 10.59
C LEU A 15 6.80 -11.49 11.97
N TYR A 16 6.18 -12.26 12.86
CA TYR A 16 6.71 -12.54 14.19
C TYR A 16 7.63 -13.76 14.22
N GLY A 17 7.38 -14.75 13.35
CA GLY A 17 8.22 -15.94 13.27
C GLY A 17 7.73 -16.95 12.25
N PHE A 18 8.46 -18.05 12.16
CA PHE A 18 8.11 -19.17 11.29
C PHE A 18 8.50 -20.49 11.95
N CYS A 19 7.83 -21.57 11.53
CA CYS A 19 8.27 -22.94 11.76
C CYS A 19 8.50 -23.59 10.40
N ALA A 20 9.67 -24.17 10.17
CA ALA A 20 10.01 -24.87 8.94
C ALA A 20 10.70 -26.19 9.30
N ASP A 21 9.89 -27.19 9.61
CA ASP A 21 10.33 -28.56 9.84
C ASP A 21 9.95 -29.44 8.62
N ALA A 22 10.43 -30.69 8.59
CA ALA A 22 10.17 -31.63 7.50
C ALA A 22 8.67 -31.86 7.23
N SER A 23 7.83 -31.73 8.26
CA SER A 23 6.39 -31.99 8.19
C SER A 23 5.51 -30.73 8.26
N HIS A 24 6.03 -29.62 8.79
CA HIS A 24 5.22 -28.43 9.07
C HIS A 24 5.90 -27.15 8.58
N ARG A 25 5.13 -26.32 7.88
CA ARG A 25 5.52 -24.98 7.44
C ARG A 25 4.49 -23.98 7.94
N LEU A 26 4.83 -23.22 8.96
CA LEU A 26 3.94 -22.25 9.60
C LEU A 26 4.56 -20.85 9.55
N LEU A 27 3.72 -19.84 9.37
CA LEU A 27 4.10 -18.44 9.49
C LEU A 27 3.25 -17.82 10.60
N VAL A 28 3.91 -17.13 11.53
CA VAL A 28 3.26 -16.38 12.61
C VAL A 28 3.40 -14.91 12.29
N TYR A 29 2.29 -14.25 12.00
CA TYR A 29 2.26 -12.84 11.59
C TYR A 29 1.13 -12.09 12.29
N GLU A 30 1.14 -10.77 12.16
CA GLU A 30 0.12 -9.88 12.69
C GLU A 30 -1.28 -10.21 12.14
N LEU A 31 -2.28 -10.27 13.02
CA LEU A 31 -3.65 -10.55 12.64
C LEU A 31 -4.25 -9.38 11.84
N MET A 32 -4.83 -9.70 10.69
CA MET A 32 -5.61 -8.77 9.87
C MET A 32 -7.11 -8.96 10.15
N PRO A 33 -7.73 -8.19 11.07
CA PRO A 33 -9.09 -8.45 11.54
C PRO A 33 -10.17 -8.31 10.45
N ASN A 34 -9.88 -7.51 9.42
CA ASN A 34 -10.78 -7.27 8.29
C ASN A 34 -10.61 -8.29 7.16
N GLY A 35 -9.76 -9.31 7.34
CA GLY A 35 -9.45 -10.30 6.32
C GLY A 35 -8.66 -9.72 5.14
N SER A 36 -8.70 -10.44 4.03
CA SER A 36 -7.98 -10.13 2.81
C SER A 36 -8.71 -9.12 1.93
N LEU A 37 -7.97 -8.40 1.10
CA LEU A 37 -8.50 -7.34 0.23
C LEU A 37 -9.45 -7.87 -0.85
N ASP A 38 -9.28 -9.12 -1.32
CA ASP A 38 -10.16 -9.74 -2.33
C ASP A 38 -11.62 -9.78 -1.86
N ARG A 39 -11.85 -10.01 -0.56
CA ARG A 39 -13.20 -9.97 0.03
C ARG A 39 -13.85 -8.59 -0.08
N TRP A 40 -13.08 -7.51 -0.14
CA TRP A 40 -13.63 -6.17 -0.26
C TRP A 40 -13.78 -5.73 -1.72
N ILE A 41 -12.92 -6.24 -2.62
CA ILE A 41 -12.95 -5.91 -4.05
C ILE A 41 -13.99 -6.74 -4.81
N PHE A 42 -14.06 -8.04 -4.53
CA PHE A 42 -14.88 -9.00 -5.30
C PHE A 42 -16.15 -9.43 -4.58
N SER A 43 -16.58 -8.71 -3.54
CA SER A 43 -17.82 -9.03 -2.84
C SER A 43 -19.06 -8.52 -3.57
N ASP A 44 -20.10 -9.36 -3.59
CA ASP A 44 -21.42 -9.06 -4.17
C ASP A 44 -22.38 -8.36 -3.18
N ASN A 45 -21.91 -8.06 -1.97
CA ASN A 45 -22.73 -7.42 -0.93
C ASN A 45 -22.53 -5.90 -0.85
N LYS A 46 -23.35 -5.25 -0.03
CA LYS A 46 -23.29 -3.80 0.25
C LYS A 46 -21.96 -3.31 0.87
N ASN A 47 -21.08 -4.23 1.30
CA ASN A 47 -19.79 -3.90 1.89
C ASN A 47 -18.65 -3.88 0.86
N LYS A 48 -18.95 -3.99 -0.44
CA LYS A 48 -17.97 -3.78 -1.51
C LYS A 48 -17.28 -2.42 -1.33
N LEU A 49 -15.97 -2.39 -1.56
CA LEU A 49 -15.16 -1.19 -1.46
C LEU A 49 -15.70 -0.12 -2.43
N ASP A 50 -16.02 1.08 -1.94
CA ASP A 50 -16.35 2.18 -2.82
C ASP A 50 -15.09 2.69 -3.55
N TRP A 51 -15.27 3.43 -4.65
CA TRP A 51 -14.16 3.93 -5.47
C TRP A 51 -13.20 4.81 -4.66
N LYS A 52 -13.70 5.50 -3.64
CA LYS A 52 -12.90 6.39 -2.77
C LYS A 52 -11.95 5.58 -1.89
N ARG A 53 -12.47 4.55 -1.20
CA ARG A 53 -11.65 3.64 -0.39
C ARG A 53 -10.71 2.82 -1.26
N TYR A 54 -11.13 2.42 -2.45
CA TYR A 54 -10.24 1.79 -3.43
C TYR A 54 -9.07 2.70 -3.78
N GLY A 55 -9.34 3.97 -4.11
CA GLY A 55 -8.29 4.96 -4.37
C GLY A 55 -7.33 5.15 -3.19
N MET A 56 -7.85 5.18 -1.96
CA MET A 56 -7.01 5.24 -0.75
C MET A 56 -6.08 4.03 -0.61
N VAL A 57 -6.61 2.80 -0.75
CA VAL A 57 -5.78 1.59 -0.65
C VAL A 57 -4.74 1.54 -1.76
N LEU A 58 -5.13 1.91 -2.98
CA LEU A 58 -4.22 1.97 -4.12
C LEU A 58 -3.08 2.95 -3.89
N LEU A 59 -3.38 4.15 -3.40
CA LEU A 59 -2.37 5.16 -3.07
C LEU A 59 -1.39 4.63 -2.03
N GLU A 60 -1.88 4.01 -0.95
CA GLU A 60 -1.00 3.40 0.05
C GLU A 60 -0.07 2.38 -0.58
N LEU A 61 -0.60 1.47 -1.40
CA LEU A 61 0.17 0.43 -2.08
C LEU A 61 1.27 1.00 -2.99
N ILE A 62 0.93 1.94 -3.88
CA ILE A 62 1.91 2.51 -4.81
C ILE A 62 2.92 3.42 -4.11
N GLY A 63 2.49 4.12 -3.05
CA GLY A 63 3.26 5.20 -2.44
C GLY A 63 4.10 4.77 -1.25
N GLY A 64 3.91 3.54 -0.75
CA GLY A 64 4.69 3.00 0.36
C GLY A 64 4.58 3.82 1.65
N ARG A 65 3.47 4.56 1.81
CA ARG A 65 3.23 5.46 2.94
C ARG A 65 1.74 5.55 3.26
N LYS A 66 1.42 5.88 4.51
CA LYS A 66 0.04 6.10 4.97
C LYS A 66 -0.62 7.26 4.24
N ASN A 67 -1.92 7.13 3.99
CA ASN A 67 -2.73 8.22 3.47
C ASN A 67 -2.80 9.43 4.42
N LEU A 68 -2.72 9.17 5.72
CA LEU A 68 -2.75 10.15 6.80
C LEU A 68 -1.45 10.07 7.60
N ASP A 69 -0.69 11.15 7.57
CA ASP A 69 0.58 11.25 8.29
C ASP A 69 0.67 12.58 9.04
N CYS A 70 0.12 12.59 10.26
CA CYS A 70 0.10 13.78 11.12
C CYS A 70 1.50 14.24 11.55
N SER A 71 2.53 13.40 11.41
CA SER A 71 3.91 13.81 11.72
C SER A 71 4.43 14.83 10.71
N LYS A 72 3.86 14.89 9.51
CA LYS A 72 4.28 15.80 8.44
C LYS A 72 3.39 17.04 8.31
N MET A 73 2.76 17.45 9.40
CA MET A 73 1.81 18.58 9.42
C MET A 73 2.47 19.96 9.25
N GLU A 74 3.79 20.01 9.12
CA GLU A 74 4.59 21.22 8.91
C GLU A 74 4.26 21.97 7.61
N SER A 75 3.62 21.31 6.64
CA SER A 75 3.27 21.90 5.34
C SER A 75 1.82 21.58 4.92
N PRO A 76 1.12 22.51 4.24
CA PRO A 76 -0.18 22.23 3.64
C PRO A 76 -0.09 21.04 2.67
N LEU A 77 -1.03 20.10 2.75
CA LEU A 77 -1.14 18.88 1.93
C LEU A 77 -0.14 17.75 2.27
N SER A 78 0.89 18.02 3.07
CA SER A 78 1.90 17.02 3.44
C SER A 78 1.37 15.89 4.33
N TRP A 79 0.38 16.22 5.18
CA TRP A 79 -0.29 15.27 6.06
C TRP A 79 -1.31 14.37 5.34
N TYR A 80 -1.86 14.83 4.21
CA TYR A 80 -2.90 14.13 3.46
C TYR A 80 -2.36 13.72 2.09
N PHE A 81 -1.76 12.54 2.07
CA PHE A 81 -1.06 12.02 0.91
C PHE A 81 -1.91 11.98 -0.38
N PRO A 82 -3.21 11.62 -0.36
CA PRO A 82 -4.03 11.66 -1.58
C PRO A 82 -4.09 13.03 -2.27
N ALA A 83 -4.24 14.12 -1.52
CA ALA A 83 -4.29 15.45 -2.14
C ALA A 83 -2.94 15.88 -2.69
N TRP A 84 -1.85 15.54 -2.00
CA TRP A 84 -0.50 15.76 -2.52
C TRP A 84 -0.23 14.95 -3.80
N ALA A 85 -0.56 13.64 -3.78
CA ALA A 85 -0.35 12.74 -4.91
C ALA A 85 -1.10 13.22 -6.15
N MET A 86 -2.37 13.63 -5.98
CA MET A 86 -3.18 14.17 -7.08
C MET A 86 -2.56 15.45 -7.68
N SER A 87 -2.00 16.32 -6.83
CA SER A 87 -1.31 17.53 -7.29
C SER A 87 -0.09 17.21 -8.16
N GLU A 88 0.71 16.21 -7.78
CA GLU A 88 1.89 15.80 -8.55
C GLU A 88 1.52 15.05 -9.83
N ILE A 89 0.51 14.17 -9.81
CA ILE A 89 0.01 13.49 -11.01
C ILE A 89 -0.48 14.52 -12.04
N ARG A 90 -1.24 15.55 -11.60
CA ARG A 90 -1.73 16.61 -12.48
C ARG A 90 -0.61 17.46 -13.08
N LYS A 91 0.54 17.57 -12.40
CA LYS A 91 1.74 18.23 -12.93
C LYS A 91 2.54 17.36 -13.90
N GLY A 92 2.16 16.09 -14.08
CA GLY A 92 2.91 15.10 -14.86
C GLY A 92 4.05 14.43 -14.07
N ASN A 93 4.16 14.67 -12.77
CA ASN A 93 5.22 14.16 -11.90
C ASN A 93 4.86 12.82 -11.26
N THR A 94 4.21 11.93 -12.00
CA THR A 94 3.65 10.66 -11.50
C THR A 94 4.68 9.80 -10.75
N MET A 95 5.94 9.78 -11.22
CA MET A 95 7.03 9.01 -10.60
C MET A 95 7.46 9.51 -9.22
N GLN A 96 6.99 10.67 -8.76
CA GLN A 96 7.21 11.14 -7.39
C GLN A 96 6.24 10.51 -6.40
N VAL A 97 5.10 10.00 -6.88
CA VAL A 97 4.08 9.37 -6.02
C VAL A 97 4.45 7.93 -5.68
N VAL A 98 5.25 7.27 -6.52
CA VAL A 98 5.65 5.88 -6.37
C VAL A 98 6.70 5.72 -5.25
N ASP A 99 6.56 4.67 -4.44
CA ASP A 99 7.48 4.28 -3.39
C ASP A 99 8.91 4.14 -3.96
N PRO A 100 9.89 4.90 -3.42
CA PRO A 100 11.27 4.86 -3.87
C PRO A 100 11.89 3.46 -3.88
N ASN A 101 11.47 2.56 -2.98
CA ASN A 101 12.04 1.22 -2.85
C ASN A 101 11.62 0.26 -3.96
N VAL A 102 10.56 0.59 -4.72
CA VAL A 102 10.05 -0.22 -5.84
C VAL A 102 9.99 0.57 -7.14
N LYS A 103 10.54 1.79 -7.14
CA LYS A 103 10.49 2.70 -8.30
C LYS A 103 11.17 2.11 -9.54
N ASP A 104 12.25 1.37 -9.34
CA ASP A 104 13.00 0.71 -10.42
C ASP A 104 12.26 -0.52 -10.99
N SER A 105 11.28 -1.06 -10.26
CA SER A 105 10.40 -2.14 -10.76
C SER A 105 9.07 -1.62 -11.29
N ALA A 106 8.85 -0.31 -11.32
CA ALA A 106 7.61 0.28 -11.76
C ALA A 106 7.60 0.40 -13.30
N ASP A 107 6.74 -0.39 -13.95
CA ASP A 107 6.62 -0.40 -15.41
C ASP A 107 5.67 0.68 -15.96
N THR A 108 5.71 0.90 -17.27
CA THR A 108 4.83 1.82 -18.02
C THR A 108 3.32 1.66 -17.76
N PRO A 109 2.76 0.45 -17.52
CA PRO A 109 1.35 0.29 -17.17
C PRO A 109 0.95 0.99 -15.86
N LEU A 110 1.85 1.07 -14.87
CA LEU A 110 1.60 1.84 -13.64
C LEU A 110 1.45 3.33 -13.94
N LEU A 111 2.28 3.87 -14.84
CA LEU A 111 2.19 5.26 -15.27
C LEU A 111 0.87 5.58 -15.98
N VAL A 112 0.43 4.69 -16.88
CA VAL A 112 -0.87 4.82 -17.56
C VAL A 112 -2.01 4.73 -16.55
N PHE A 113 -1.93 3.81 -15.59
CA PHE A 113 -2.96 3.67 -14.56
C PHE A 113 -3.11 4.94 -13.71
N LEU A 114 -2.00 5.54 -13.30
CA LEU A 114 -1.99 6.77 -12.50
C LEU A 114 -2.44 8.00 -13.28
N SER A 115 -2.24 8.06 -14.59
CA SER A 115 -2.78 9.14 -15.42
C SER A 115 -4.31 9.11 -15.60
N ASN A 116 -4.96 8.00 -15.25
CA ASN A 116 -6.42 7.82 -15.33
C ASN A 116 -7.12 7.98 -13.98
N LEU A 117 -6.37 8.28 -12.90
CA LEU A 117 -6.91 8.73 -11.60
C LEU A 117 -7.23 10.23 -11.65
#